data_AF-A0A2A4UHQ1-F1
#
_entry.id   AF-A0A2A4UHQ1-F1
#
_cell.length_a   1.000
_cell.length_b   1.000
_cell.length_c   1.000
_cell.angle_alpha   90.00
_cell.angle_beta   90.00
_cell.angle_gamma   90.00
#
_symmetry.space_group_name_H-M   'P 1'
#
loop_
_entity.id
_entity.type
_entity.pdbx_description
1 polymer ?
#
loop_
_entity_poly.entity_id
_entity_poly.type
_entity_poly.pdbx_seq_one_letter_code
_entity_poly.pdbx_strand_id
1 'polypeptide(L)'
;MSEQKKVLVLGIGNILWADEGFGVRTLEFLQSHYEFPGYVTLLDGGTQGVYLVQDVRDADVLIVFDAIDYGLEPGTMKIIENEDVPKFMGAKKVSLHQTGFQEVLALADMMGDYPEQIILIGVQPEHIEDFGGSLLPMVKAQIEPAVEKALAFMDANGITYSKRAEPFKPSNFSEDSILTMDNYEKGRPSEEQACRMGDDRILTSDEFRVTEPELADVGSSPMNVDVDHHLDKYR
;
A
#
# COMPACT_ATOMS: atom_id res chain seq x y z
N MET A 1 -7.71 17.44 32.28
CA MET A 1 -8.49 16.78 31.21
C MET A 1 -7.45 16.03 30.40
N SER A 2 -7.56 14.71 30.24
CA SER A 2 -6.65 14.02 29.31
C SER A 2 -6.90 14.61 27.92
N GLU A 3 -5.85 15.06 27.24
CA GLU A 3 -5.98 15.48 25.85
C GLU A 3 -6.53 14.32 25.02
N GLN A 4 -7.43 14.65 24.10
CA GLN A 4 -8.05 13.68 23.22
C GLN A 4 -7.01 13.25 22.18
N LYS A 5 -6.62 11.98 22.22
CA LYS A 5 -5.63 11.41 21.30
C LYS A 5 -6.10 11.53 19.84
N LYS A 6 -5.21 11.99 18.97
CA LYS A 6 -5.40 11.99 17.51
C LYS A 6 -5.10 10.60 16.96
N VAL A 7 -6.04 10.07 16.18
CA VAL A 7 -5.95 8.73 15.60
C VAL A 7 -5.84 8.87 14.08
N LEU A 8 -4.87 8.21 13.48
CA LEU A 8 -4.74 8.05 12.04
C LEU A 8 -4.98 6.59 11.66
N VAL A 9 -5.93 6.36 10.75
CA VAL A 9 -6.16 5.08 10.10
C VAL A 9 -5.69 5.20 8.65
N LEU A 10 -4.68 4.42 8.29
CA LEU A 10 -3.97 4.53 7.03
C LEU A 10 -4.17 3.26 6.19
N GLY A 11 -4.71 3.41 4.99
CA GLY A 11 -4.70 2.35 3.98
C GLY A 11 -3.51 2.55 3.05
N ILE A 12 -2.58 1.60 3.02
CA ILE A 12 -1.42 1.61 2.12
C ILE A 12 -1.67 0.61 1.00
N GLY A 13 -1.22 0.95 -0.20
CA GLY A 13 -1.26 0.02 -1.32
C GLY A 13 -1.56 0.67 -2.66
N ASN A 14 -1.47 -0.15 -3.70
CA ASN A 14 -1.78 0.26 -5.06
C ASN A 14 -2.98 -0.50 -5.58
N ILE A 15 -4.13 0.17 -5.66
CA ILE A 15 -5.39 -0.41 -6.15
C ILE A 15 -5.32 -0.90 -7.61
N LEU A 16 -4.27 -0.53 -8.35
CA LEU A 16 -4.05 -0.96 -9.74
C LEU A 16 -3.20 -2.24 -9.84
N TRP A 17 -2.69 -2.78 -8.72
CA TRP A 17 -1.74 -3.90 -8.68
C TRP A 17 -2.30 -5.09 -7.88
N ALA A 18 -3.42 -5.65 -8.34
CA ALA A 18 -4.08 -6.81 -7.72
C ALA A 18 -4.16 -6.72 -6.19
N ASP A 19 -3.54 -7.66 -5.47
CA ASP A 19 -3.59 -7.74 -4.02
C ASP A 19 -2.87 -6.59 -3.31
N GLU A 20 -1.98 -5.83 -3.97
CA GLU A 20 -1.40 -4.60 -3.38
C GLU A 20 -2.49 -3.59 -3.03
N GLY A 21 -3.68 -3.66 -3.63
CA GLY A 21 -4.80 -2.77 -3.29
C GLY A 21 -5.41 -3.00 -1.91
N PHE A 22 -5.02 -4.06 -1.19
CA PHE A 22 -5.74 -4.53 0.01
C PHE A 22 -5.92 -3.44 1.08
N GLY A 23 -4.87 -2.70 1.41
CA GLY A 23 -4.93 -1.71 2.49
C GLY A 23 -5.90 -0.57 2.18
N VAL A 24 -5.86 -0.04 0.96
CA VAL A 24 -6.78 0.99 0.48
C VAL A 24 -8.22 0.47 0.44
N ARG A 25 -8.45 -0.74 -0.11
CA ARG A 25 -9.80 -1.34 -0.16
C ARG A 25 -10.38 -1.61 1.23
N THR A 26 -9.53 -1.96 2.20
CA THR A 26 -9.94 -2.16 3.60
C THR A 26 -10.34 -0.84 4.25
N LEU A 27 -9.60 0.23 4.00
CA LEU A 27 -9.94 1.57 4.46
C LEU A 27 -11.25 2.09 3.85
N GLU A 28 -11.45 1.89 2.55
CA GLU A 28 -12.71 2.22 1.86
C GLU A 28 -13.91 1.51 2.50
N PHE A 29 -13.76 0.20 2.78
CA PHE A 29 -14.79 -0.57 3.46
C PHE A 29 -15.08 0.00 4.86
N LEU A 30 -14.03 0.30 5.64
CA LEU A 30 -14.16 0.87 6.99
C LEU A 30 -14.91 2.21 6.94
N GLN A 31 -14.52 3.10 6.03
CA GLN A 31 -15.16 4.41 5.83
C GLN A 31 -16.63 4.29 5.43
N SER A 32 -16.95 3.30 4.59
CA SER A 32 -18.32 3.08 4.12
C SER A 32 -19.22 2.54 5.23
N HIS A 33 -18.73 1.68 6.12
CA HIS A 33 -19.56 1.00 7.11
C HIS A 33 -19.59 1.68 8.49
N TYR A 34 -18.62 2.55 8.79
CA TYR A 34 -18.46 3.15 10.11
C TYR A 34 -18.32 4.67 10.03
N GLU A 35 -18.72 5.33 11.10
CA GLU A 35 -18.56 6.75 11.33
C GLU A 35 -17.63 6.98 12.52
N PHE A 36 -16.76 7.97 12.37
CA PHE A 36 -15.75 8.30 13.35
C PHE A 36 -15.84 9.76 13.76
N PRO A 37 -15.51 10.08 15.03
CA PRO A 37 -15.43 11.44 15.53
C PRO A 37 -14.24 12.19 14.91
N GLY A 38 -14.26 13.52 14.97
CA GLY A 38 -13.29 14.38 14.26
C GLY A 38 -11.82 14.28 14.73
N TYR A 39 -11.52 13.50 15.78
CA TYR A 39 -10.14 13.20 16.19
C TYR A 39 -9.58 11.94 15.52
N VAL A 40 -10.40 11.23 14.72
CA VAL A 40 -10.00 10.05 13.95
C VAL A 40 -10.00 10.43 12.47
N THR A 41 -8.83 10.35 11.85
CA THR A 41 -8.63 10.62 10.43
C THR A 41 -8.47 9.29 9.70
N LEU A 42 -9.25 9.07 8.65
CA LEU A 42 -9.05 7.98 7.69
C LEU A 42 -8.36 8.56 6.46
N LEU A 43 -7.17 8.03 6.14
CA LEU A 43 -6.33 8.53 5.05
C LEU A 43 -5.97 7.38 4.09
N ASP A 44 -6.31 7.56 2.81
CA ASP A 44 -5.76 6.74 1.73
C ASP A 44 -4.31 7.18 1.49
N GLY A 45 -3.37 6.37 1.96
CA GLY A 45 -1.94 6.61 1.81
C GLY A 45 -1.40 6.19 0.44
N GLY A 46 -2.16 5.38 -0.31
CA GLY A 46 -1.78 4.83 -1.60
C GLY A 46 -0.30 4.38 -1.62
N THR A 47 0.45 5.00 -2.52
CA THR A 47 1.89 4.78 -2.70
C THR A 47 2.73 6.02 -2.33
N GLN A 48 2.22 6.89 -1.46
CA GLN A 48 2.81 8.22 -1.19
C GLN A 48 4.16 8.21 -0.45
N GLY A 49 4.51 7.12 0.24
CA GLY A 49 5.81 7.00 0.94
C GLY A 49 6.07 8.18 1.87
N VAL A 50 7.24 8.82 1.74
CA VAL A 50 7.72 9.93 2.61
C VAL A 50 6.78 11.13 2.75
N TYR A 51 5.82 11.32 1.84
CA TYR A 51 4.83 12.40 1.98
C TYR A 51 3.89 12.19 3.19
N LEU A 52 3.77 10.96 3.69
CA LEU A 52 2.94 10.60 4.85
C LEU A 52 3.58 10.96 6.20
N VAL A 53 4.83 11.45 6.21
CA VAL A 53 5.58 11.76 7.45
C VAL A 53 4.84 12.76 8.33
N GLN A 54 4.21 13.79 7.76
CA GLN A 54 3.50 14.77 8.58
C GLN A 54 2.24 14.17 9.21
N ASP A 55 1.45 13.41 8.44
CA ASP A 55 0.25 12.75 8.96
C ASP A 55 0.59 11.76 10.07
N VAL A 56 1.66 10.97 9.90
CA VAL A 56 2.13 10.02 10.91
C VAL A 56 2.63 10.73 12.17
N ARG A 57 3.39 11.83 12.03
CA ARG A 57 3.91 12.59 13.17
C ARG A 57 2.82 13.31 13.96
N ASP A 58 1.74 13.71 13.30
CA ASP A 58 0.62 14.39 13.94
C ASP A 58 -0.32 13.43 14.70
N ALA A 59 -0.12 12.12 14.61
CA ALA A 59 -0.97 11.09 15.20
C ALA A 59 -0.39 10.52 16.50
N ASP A 60 -1.22 10.40 17.54
CA ASP A 60 -0.87 9.70 18.78
C ASP A 60 -1.09 8.18 18.64
N VAL A 61 -2.04 7.79 17.80
CA VAL A 61 -2.39 6.39 17.51
C VAL A 61 -2.44 6.17 16.01
N LEU A 62 -1.74 5.14 15.53
CA LEU A 62 -1.64 4.79 14.12
C LEU A 62 -2.15 3.37 13.86
N ILE A 63 -3.13 3.24 12.96
CA ILE A 63 -3.70 1.96 12.52
C ILE A 63 -3.42 1.83 11.03
N VAL A 64 -2.71 0.78 10.61
CA VAL A 64 -2.26 0.61 9.21
C VAL A 64 -2.80 -0.67 8.63
N PHE A 65 -3.36 -0.59 7.42
CA PHE A 65 -3.70 -1.74 6.58
C PHE A 65 -2.75 -1.81 5.38
N ASP A 66 -2.20 -3.00 5.11
CA ASP A 66 -1.27 -3.21 3.98
C ASP A 66 -1.32 -4.65 3.44
N ALA A 67 -0.92 -4.85 2.19
CA ALA A 67 -0.62 -6.17 1.64
C ALA A 67 0.86 -6.49 1.84
N ILE A 68 1.18 -7.51 2.64
CA ILE A 68 2.56 -7.79 3.04
C ILE A 68 2.96 -9.19 2.65
N ASP A 69 4.04 -9.31 1.87
CA ASP A 69 4.63 -10.61 1.58
C ASP A 69 5.40 -11.13 2.79
N TYR A 70 4.75 -12.06 3.51
CA TYR A 70 5.35 -12.78 4.62
C TYR A 70 6.06 -14.07 4.16
N GLY A 71 5.96 -14.48 2.91
CA GLY A 71 6.32 -15.83 2.46
C GLY A 71 5.45 -16.92 3.12
N LEU A 72 4.18 -16.60 3.40
CA LEU A 72 3.18 -17.50 4.00
C LEU A 72 2.11 -17.86 2.96
N GLU A 73 1.13 -18.67 3.37
CA GLU A 73 -0.02 -18.98 2.53
C GLU A 73 -0.85 -17.72 2.22
N PRO A 74 -1.30 -17.51 0.98
CA PRO A 74 -2.13 -16.38 0.59
C PRO A 74 -3.35 -16.16 1.52
N GLY A 75 -3.70 -14.90 1.76
CA GLY A 75 -4.77 -14.52 2.69
C GLY A 75 -4.41 -14.68 4.17
N THR A 76 -3.21 -15.15 4.52
CA THR A 76 -2.77 -15.20 5.92
C THR A 76 -2.61 -13.78 6.46
N MET A 77 -3.38 -13.44 7.49
CA MET A 77 -3.29 -12.16 8.18
C MET A 77 -2.29 -12.20 9.34
N LYS A 78 -1.50 -11.14 9.49
CA LYS A 78 -0.67 -10.89 10.68
C LYS A 78 -1.02 -9.55 11.28
N ILE A 79 -1.05 -9.54 12.61
CA ILE A 79 -1.21 -8.35 13.43
C ILE A 79 0.10 -8.11 14.14
N ILE A 80 0.64 -6.91 14.01
CA ILE A 80 1.91 -6.49 14.61
C ILE A 80 1.65 -5.18 15.34
N GLU A 81 2.13 -5.05 16.58
CA GLU A 81 1.83 -3.91 17.43
C GLU A 81 3.12 -3.27 17.96
N ASN A 82 3.09 -1.95 18.12
CA ASN A 82 4.08 -1.14 18.82
C ASN A 82 5.52 -1.41 18.34
N GLU A 83 6.42 -1.74 19.27
CA GLU A 83 7.86 -1.95 19.00
C GLU A 83 8.14 -3.07 18.00
N ASP A 84 7.19 -3.96 17.76
CA ASP A 84 7.37 -5.05 16.80
C ASP A 84 7.13 -4.57 15.37
N VAL A 85 6.48 -3.42 15.15
CA VAL A 85 6.23 -2.89 13.79
C VAL A 85 7.53 -2.50 13.08
N PRO A 86 8.42 -1.64 13.62
CA PRO A 86 9.68 -1.30 12.96
C PRO A 86 10.59 -2.52 12.76
N LYS A 87 10.65 -3.42 13.75
CA LYS A 87 11.45 -4.66 13.69
C LYS A 87 10.95 -5.58 12.58
N PHE A 88 9.64 -5.70 12.45
CA PHE A 88 9.02 -6.55 11.45
C PHE A 88 9.30 -6.04 10.04
N MET A 89 9.11 -4.74 9.80
CA MET A 89 9.33 -4.19 8.48
C MET A 89 10.82 -4.26 8.07
N GLY A 90 11.76 -4.10 9.01
CA GLY A 90 13.21 -4.07 8.74
C GLY A 90 13.83 -5.41 8.31
N ALA A 91 13.10 -6.53 8.47
CA ALA A 91 13.68 -7.87 8.39
C ALA A 91 13.49 -8.60 7.05
N LYS A 92 12.69 -8.07 6.10
CA LYS A 92 12.32 -8.81 4.88
C LYS A 92 12.59 -8.03 3.59
N LYS A 93 12.69 -8.75 2.46
CA LYS A 93 12.67 -8.15 1.12
C LYS A 93 11.28 -7.57 0.90
N VAL A 94 11.14 -6.28 1.22
CA VAL A 94 9.90 -5.53 1.16
C VAL A 94 9.64 -5.03 -0.26
N SER A 95 8.37 -4.98 -0.66
CA SER A 95 7.93 -4.28 -1.90
C SER A 95 8.46 -2.84 -1.90
N LEU A 96 8.59 -2.23 -3.09
CA LEU A 96 9.07 -0.83 -3.23
C LEU A 96 8.25 0.14 -2.34
N HIS A 97 6.94 -0.11 -2.23
CA HIS A 97 6.02 0.69 -1.42
C HIS A 97 6.21 0.49 0.08
N GLN A 98 6.61 -0.71 0.51
CA GLN A 98 6.90 -1.02 1.91
C GLN A 98 8.20 -0.40 2.39
N THR A 99 9.19 -0.27 1.50
CA THR A 99 10.43 0.47 1.80
C THR A 99 10.10 1.94 2.13
N GLY A 100 9.17 2.55 1.39
CA GLY A 100 8.75 3.93 1.62
C GLY A 100 8.06 4.16 2.97
N PHE A 101 7.22 3.23 3.44
CA PHE A 101 6.54 3.41 4.74
C PHE A 101 7.48 3.18 5.94
N GLN A 102 8.51 2.35 5.81
CA GLN A 102 9.54 2.25 6.82
C GLN A 102 10.33 3.54 7.00
N GLU A 103 10.67 4.18 5.88
CA GLU A 103 11.33 5.49 5.90
C GLU A 103 10.47 6.52 6.62
N VAL A 104 9.15 6.49 6.41
CA VAL A 104 8.20 7.36 7.12
C VAL A 104 8.28 7.16 8.64
N LEU A 105 8.21 5.91 9.10
CA LEU A 105 8.29 5.59 10.53
C LEU A 105 9.65 5.95 11.13
N ALA A 106 10.74 5.70 10.41
CA ALA A 106 12.08 6.06 10.84
C ALA A 106 12.27 7.57 10.94
N LEU A 107 11.73 8.34 9.98
CA LEU A 107 11.76 9.81 10.02
C LEU A 107 10.93 10.36 11.18
N ALA A 108 9.75 9.79 11.45
CA ALA A 108 8.94 10.18 12.61
C ALA A 108 9.69 9.96 13.94
N ASP A 109 10.34 8.80 14.10
CA ASP A 109 11.18 8.48 15.26
C ASP A 109 12.38 9.43 15.40
N MET A 110 13.11 9.66 14.30
CA MET A 110 14.23 10.61 14.28
C MET A 110 13.83 12.03 14.66
N MET A 111 12.59 12.44 14.37
CA MET A 111 12.06 13.76 14.72
C MET A 111 11.49 13.82 16.15
N GLY A 112 11.34 12.69 16.83
CA GLY A 112 10.84 12.59 18.20
C GLY A 112 9.31 12.60 18.32
N ASP A 113 8.60 12.47 17.19
CA ASP A 113 7.14 12.51 17.11
C ASP A 113 6.59 11.17 16.60
N TYR A 114 7.07 10.05 17.18
CA TYR A 114 6.59 8.72 16.83
C TYR A 114 5.25 8.43 17.51
N PRO A 115 4.26 7.81 16.82
CA PRO A 115 2.98 7.48 17.43
C PRO A 115 3.13 6.63 18.71
N GLU A 116 2.45 7.02 19.78
CA GLU A 116 2.51 6.31 21.07
C GLU A 116 2.01 4.86 20.95
N GLN A 117 1.07 4.62 20.05
CA GLN A 117 0.49 3.32 19.78
C GLN A 117 0.40 3.09 18.28
N ILE A 118 0.82 1.91 17.85
CA ILE A 118 0.74 1.51 16.45
C ILE A 118 0.26 0.07 16.32
N ILE A 119 -0.63 -0.17 15.35
CA ILE A 119 -1.02 -1.51 14.91
C ILE A 119 -0.93 -1.59 13.39
N LEU A 120 -0.25 -2.62 12.91
CA LEU A 120 -0.15 -2.99 11.51
C LEU A 120 -0.94 -4.28 11.29
N ILE A 121 -1.95 -4.20 10.42
CA ILE A 121 -2.83 -5.28 10.02
C ILE A 121 -2.51 -5.60 8.56
N GLY A 122 -1.63 -6.58 8.35
CA GLY A 122 -1.19 -6.92 7.02
C GLY A 122 -1.65 -8.31 6.56
N VAL A 123 -1.97 -8.45 5.29
CA VAL A 123 -2.41 -9.72 4.68
C VAL A 123 -1.42 -10.20 3.64
N GLN A 124 -1.10 -11.51 3.67
CA GLN A 124 -0.30 -12.16 2.64
C GLN A 124 -1.01 -12.06 1.28
N PRO A 125 -0.42 -11.39 0.28
CA PRO A 125 -0.97 -11.39 -1.06
C PRO A 125 -0.81 -12.76 -1.72
N GLU A 126 -1.72 -13.08 -2.64
CA GLU A 126 -1.58 -14.21 -3.58
C GLU A 126 -0.79 -13.76 -4.81
N HIS A 127 -1.15 -12.60 -5.35
CA HIS A 127 -0.54 -12.05 -6.56
C HIS A 127 -0.46 -10.53 -6.52
N ILE A 128 0.74 -9.99 -6.77
CA ILE A 128 1.01 -8.55 -6.79
C ILE A 128 1.47 -8.04 -8.16
N GLU A 129 2.01 -8.90 -9.02
CA GLU A 129 2.53 -8.52 -10.34
C GLU A 129 1.45 -8.57 -11.44
N ASP A 130 0.27 -7.98 -11.17
CA ASP A 130 -0.83 -7.89 -12.13
C ASP A 130 -1.35 -6.46 -12.24
N PHE A 131 -0.79 -5.71 -13.19
CA PHE A 131 -1.22 -4.35 -13.49
C PHE A 131 -2.61 -4.33 -14.14
N GLY A 132 -3.57 -3.74 -13.43
CA GLY A 132 -4.97 -3.79 -13.80
C GLY A 132 -5.75 -4.95 -13.15
N GLY A 133 -5.06 -5.74 -12.32
CA GLY A 133 -5.63 -6.75 -11.44
C GLY A 133 -6.48 -6.13 -10.34
N SER A 134 -7.53 -6.84 -9.93
CA SER A 134 -8.25 -6.55 -8.66
C SER A 134 -7.84 -7.59 -7.61
N LEU A 135 -8.26 -7.38 -6.36
CA LEU A 135 -8.01 -8.32 -5.27
C LEU A 135 -8.47 -9.73 -5.64
N LEU A 136 -7.61 -10.72 -5.38
CA LEU A 136 -7.98 -12.11 -5.52
C LEU A 136 -8.95 -12.52 -4.40
N PRO A 137 -9.81 -13.54 -4.63
CA PRO A 137 -10.88 -13.88 -3.68
C PRO A 137 -10.40 -14.16 -2.26
N MET A 138 -9.23 -14.79 -2.10
CA MET A 138 -8.68 -15.12 -0.78
C MET A 138 -8.28 -13.87 0.01
N VAL A 139 -7.66 -12.89 -0.64
CA VAL A 139 -7.25 -11.61 -0.02
C VAL A 139 -8.46 -10.70 0.16
N LYS A 140 -9.36 -10.62 -0.82
CA LYS A 140 -10.63 -9.87 -0.72
C LYS A 140 -11.47 -10.33 0.47
N ALA A 141 -11.50 -11.62 0.77
CA ALA A 141 -12.21 -12.17 1.93
C ALA A 141 -11.62 -11.72 3.29
N GLN A 142 -10.40 -11.17 3.32
CA GLN A 142 -9.77 -10.68 4.55
C GLN A 142 -10.13 -9.23 4.91
N ILE A 143 -10.85 -8.49 4.04
CA ILE A 143 -11.23 -7.10 4.30
C ILE A 143 -12.06 -6.97 5.60
N GLU A 144 -13.15 -7.74 5.71
CA GLU A 144 -14.01 -7.72 6.89
C GLU A 144 -13.25 -8.16 8.15
N PRO A 145 -12.53 -9.31 8.16
CA PRO A 145 -11.68 -9.69 9.28
C PRO A 145 -10.66 -8.62 9.71
N ALA A 146 -10.04 -7.90 8.75
CA ALA A 146 -9.06 -6.86 9.07
C ALA A 146 -9.72 -5.68 9.76
N VAL A 147 -10.90 -5.27 9.29
CA VAL A 147 -11.71 -4.24 9.94
C VAL A 147 -12.10 -4.66 11.36
N GLU A 148 -12.52 -5.91 11.58
CA GLU A 148 -12.82 -6.40 12.94
C GLU A 148 -11.61 -6.29 13.88
N LYS A 149 -10.39 -6.55 13.38
CA LYS A 149 -9.15 -6.39 14.17
C LYS A 149 -8.86 -4.92 14.50
N ALA A 150 -9.06 -4.01 13.56
CA ALA A 150 -8.91 -2.58 13.79
C ALA A 150 -9.93 -2.07 14.82
N LEU A 151 -11.20 -2.48 14.70
CA LEU A 151 -12.25 -2.09 15.65
C LEU A 151 -11.99 -2.64 17.05
N ALA A 152 -11.54 -3.89 17.17
CA ALA A 152 -11.14 -4.46 18.45
C ALA A 152 -9.97 -3.70 19.10
N PHE A 153 -9.00 -3.26 18.30
CA PHE A 153 -7.92 -2.40 18.76
C PHE A 153 -8.44 -1.02 19.19
N MET A 154 -9.37 -0.43 18.43
CA MET A 154 -10.02 0.83 18.80
C MET A 154 -10.77 0.72 20.13
N ASP A 155 -11.54 -0.35 20.33
CA ASP A 155 -12.27 -0.63 21.57
C ASP A 155 -11.32 -0.74 22.77
N ALA A 156 -10.21 -1.48 22.60
CA ALA A 156 -9.21 -1.67 23.64
C ALA A 156 -8.52 -0.35 24.06
N ASN A 157 -8.47 0.63 23.15
CA ASN A 157 -7.84 1.93 23.38
C ASN A 157 -8.85 3.05 23.63
N GLY A 158 -10.14 2.73 23.80
CA GLY A 158 -11.18 3.72 24.08
C GLY A 158 -11.49 4.68 22.92
N ILE A 159 -11.15 4.29 21.70
CA ILE A 159 -11.45 5.05 20.48
C ILE A 159 -12.89 4.74 20.08
N THR A 160 -13.73 5.78 20.02
CA THR A 160 -15.16 5.62 19.75
C THR A 160 -15.45 5.64 18.26
N TYR A 161 -16.39 4.81 17.82
CA TYR A 161 -16.94 4.80 16.46
C TYR A 161 -18.42 4.36 16.50
N SER A 162 -19.16 4.59 15.43
CA SER A 162 -20.53 4.09 15.27
C SER A 162 -20.69 3.36 13.94
N LYS A 163 -21.41 2.22 13.97
CA LYS A 163 -21.77 1.52 12.74
C LYS A 163 -22.87 2.29 12.02
N ARG A 164 -22.71 2.52 10.72
CA ARG A 164 -23.72 3.19 9.90
C ARG A 164 -24.89 2.24 9.63
N ALA A 165 -26.10 2.81 9.57
CA ALA A 165 -27.29 2.05 9.20
C ALA A 165 -27.29 1.67 7.72
N GLU A 166 -26.76 2.56 6.87
CA GLU A 166 -26.56 2.34 5.44
C GLU A 166 -25.11 2.68 5.07
N PRO A 167 -24.47 1.93 4.17
CA PRO A 167 -23.11 2.21 3.74
C PRO A 167 -22.99 3.62 3.14
N PHE A 168 -22.06 4.41 3.67
CA PHE A 168 -21.71 5.73 3.15
C PHE A 168 -20.99 5.58 1.80
N LYS A 169 -21.40 6.39 0.83
CA LYS A 169 -20.73 6.54 -0.46
C LYS A 169 -20.10 7.94 -0.51
N PRO A 170 -18.76 8.07 -0.49
CA PRO A 170 -18.09 9.36 -0.45
C PRO A 170 -18.44 10.21 -1.68
N SER A 171 -18.76 11.49 -1.50
CA SER A 171 -19.16 12.39 -2.60
C SER A 171 -18.07 12.67 -3.64
N ASN A 172 -16.79 12.47 -3.29
CA ASN A 172 -15.65 12.66 -4.18
C ASN A 172 -15.43 11.48 -5.15
N PHE A 173 -16.04 10.33 -4.84
CA PHE A 173 -16.22 9.24 -5.77
C PHE A 173 -17.71 9.27 -6.14
N SER A 174 -18.08 9.93 -7.25
CA SER A 174 -19.43 9.75 -7.77
C SER A 174 -19.73 8.25 -7.88
N GLU A 175 -21.01 7.85 -7.90
CA GLU A 175 -21.35 6.43 -8.19
C GLU A 175 -20.70 5.93 -9.49
N ASP A 176 -20.28 6.86 -10.36
CA ASP A 176 -19.56 6.65 -11.62
C ASP A 176 -18.03 6.70 -11.50
N SER A 177 -17.44 6.80 -10.29
CA SER A 177 -15.99 6.82 -10.18
C SER A 177 -15.42 5.47 -10.60
N ILE A 178 -14.52 5.51 -11.58
CA ILE A 178 -13.89 4.33 -12.18
C ILE A 178 -13.05 3.52 -11.18
N LEU A 179 -12.72 4.10 -10.01
CA LEU A 179 -11.85 3.50 -9.02
C LEU A 179 -12.59 2.76 -7.90
N THR A 180 -13.92 2.87 -7.79
CA THR A 180 -14.65 2.01 -6.84
C THR A 180 -14.45 0.55 -7.25
N MET A 181 -14.32 -0.35 -6.27
CA MET A 181 -13.98 -1.75 -6.56
C MET A 181 -14.97 -2.39 -7.55
N ASP A 182 -16.26 -2.14 -7.39
CA ASP A 182 -17.30 -2.65 -8.30
C ASP A 182 -17.18 -2.09 -9.73
N ASN A 183 -16.96 -0.78 -9.88
CA ASN A 183 -16.84 -0.17 -11.21
C ASN A 183 -15.54 -0.59 -11.88
N TYR A 184 -14.46 -0.69 -11.12
CA TYR A 184 -13.16 -1.15 -11.58
C TYR A 184 -13.25 -2.60 -12.08
N GLU A 185 -13.81 -3.50 -11.29
CA GLU A 185 -13.96 -4.92 -11.64
C GLU A 185 -14.88 -5.13 -12.86
N LYS A 186 -15.96 -4.34 -12.99
CA LYS A 186 -16.89 -4.43 -14.13
C LYS A 186 -16.38 -3.74 -15.40
N GLY A 187 -15.61 -2.66 -15.24
CA GLY A 187 -15.14 -1.81 -16.32
C GLY A 187 -13.77 -2.18 -16.88
N ARG A 188 -12.99 -3.02 -16.17
CA ARG A 188 -11.65 -3.38 -16.63
C ARG A 188 -11.70 -4.32 -17.85
N PRO A 189 -10.89 -4.06 -18.90
CA PRO A 189 -10.78 -4.94 -20.06
C PRO A 189 -10.12 -6.28 -19.68
N SER A 190 -10.37 -7.34 -20.46
CA SER A 190 -9.63 -8.60 -20.30
C SER A 190 -8.14 -8.42 -20.65
N GLU A 191 -7.29 -9.34 -20.22
CA GLU A 191 -5.86 -9.36 -20.61
C GLU A 191 -5.68 -9.44 -22.14
N GLU A 192 -6.57 -10.14 -22.84
CA GLU A 192 -6.58 -10.21 -24.31
C GLU A 192 -6.89 -8.85 -24.97
N GLN A 193 -7.69 -8.01 -24.33
CA GLN A 193 -8.06 -6.68 -24.82
C GLN A 193 -7.05 -5.60 -24.39
N ALA A 194 -6.32 -5.83 -23.30
CA ALA A 194 -5.32 -4.92 -22.75
C ALA A 194 -4.16 -5.73 -22.17
N CYS A 195 -3.09 -5.87 -22.95
CA CYS A 195 -1.86 -6.57 -22.56
C CYS A 195 -1.29 -6.00 -21.25
N ARG A 196 -0.98 -6.89 -20.31
CA ARG A 196 -0.53 -6.56 -18.93
C ARG A 196 0.97 -6.33 -18.84
N MET A 197 1.73 -6.84 -19.81
CA MET A 197 3.19 -6.80 -19.80
C MET A 197 3.75 -5.54 -20.49
N GLY A 198 3.01 -4.93 -21.41
CA GLY A 198 3.48 -3.77 -22.17
C GLY A 198 2.68 -3.51 -23.44
N ASP A 199 3.18 -2.58 -24.26
CA ASP A 199 2.55 -2.27 -25.55
C ASP A 199 2.92 -3.33 -26.59
N ASP A 200 1.92 -3.99 -27.18
CA ASP A 200 2.12 -5.03 -28.20
C ASP A 200 2.94 -4.52 -29.39
N ARG A 201 2.85 -3.23 -29.74
CA ARG A 201 3.65 -2.63 -30.83
C ARG A 201 5.14 -2.63 -30.54
N ILE A 202 5.52 -2.71 -29.26
CA ILE A 202 6.91 -2.82 -28.81
C ILE A 202 7.27 -4.29 -28.59
N LEU A 203 6.45 -5.04 -27.85
CA LEU A 203 6.73 -6.43 -27.48
C LEU A 203 6.77 -7.38 -28.69
N THR A 204 5.98 -7.11 -29.73
CA THR A 204 5.97 -7.90 -30.97
C THR A 204 6.91 -7.37 -32.05
N SER A 205 7.60 -6.27 -31.79
CA SER A 205 8.50 -5.64 -32.75
C SER A 205 9.92 -6.24 -32.69
N ASP A 206 10.48 -6.55 -33.85
CA ASP A 206 11.89 -6.91 -33.99
C ASP A 206 12.83 -5.69 -33.91
N GLU A 207 12.29 -4.45 -33.89
CA GLU A 207 13.08 -3.21 -33.84
C GLU A 207 13.74 -2.98 -32.47
N PHE A 208 13.10 -3.44 -31.40
CA PHE A 208 13.57 -3.27 -30.02
C PHE A 208 13.90 -4.63 -29.41
N ARG A 209 15.15 -5.08 -29.57
CA ARG A 209 15.64 -6.28 -28.90
C ARG A 209 16.21 -5.93 -27.53
N VAL A 210 15.53 -6.35 -26.47
CA VAL A 210 16.14 -6.41 -25.14
C VAL A 210 17.27 -7.44 -25.22
N THR A 211 18.51 -6.95 -25.20
CA THR A 211 19.69 -7.80 -25.08
C THR A 211 20.00 -7.92 -23.60
N GLU A 212 20.24 -9.14 -23.12
CA GLU A 212 20.88 -9.28 -21.82
C GLU A 212 22.21 -8.53 -21.90
N PRO A 213 22.51 -7.63 -20.95
CA PRO A 213 23.79 -6.96 -20.95
C PRO A 213 24.87 -8.03 -20.88
N GLU A 214 25.69 -8.15 -21.93
CA GLU A 214 26.87 -9.00 -21.89
C GLU A 214 27.75 -8.48 -20.74
N LEU A 215 27.91 -9.31 -19.70
CA LEU A 215 28.88 -9.03 -18.66
C LEU A 215 30.24 -8.89 -19.35
N ALA A 216 30.88 -7.74 -19.18
CA ALA A 216 32.20 -7.51 -19.75
C ALA A 216 33.14 -8.65 -19.31
N ASP A 217 33.84 -9.27 -20.26
CA ASP A 217 34.86 -10.27 -19.96
C ASP A 217 36.05 -9.56 -19.29
N VAL A 218 36.04 -9.55 -17.96
CA VAL A 218 37.05 -8.88 -17.15
C VAL A 218 38.30 -9.75 -17.09
N GLY A 219 38.99 -9.87 -18.24
CA GLY A 219 40.39 -10.28 -18.28
C GLY A 219 41.31 -9.26 -17.60
N SER A 220 42.63 -9.38 -17.80
CA SER A 220 43.64 -8.47 -17.22
C SER A 220 43.73 -7.08 -17.88
N SER A 221 42.74 -6.66 -18.66
CA SER A 221 42.70 -5.34 -19.31
C SER A 221 41.80 -4.37 -18.55
N PRO A 222 42.19 -3.09 -18.43
CA PRO A 222 41.40 -2.09 -17.72
C PRO A 222 40.03 -1.90 -18.39
N MET A 223 38.97 -1.92 -17.57
CA MET A 223 37.59 -1.66 -18.03
C MET A 223 37.46 -0.24 -18.57
N ASN A 224 36.98 -0.10 -19.80
CA ASN A 224 36.31 1.11 -20.25
C ASN A 224 34.81 0.85 -20.19
N VAL A 225 34.12 1.63 -19.36
CA VAL A 225 32.66 1.72 -19.37
C VAL A 225 32.30 2.89 -20.26
N ASP A 226 31.52 2.65 -21.32
CA ASP A 226 30.89 3.73 -22.07
C ASP A 226 29.92 4.43 -21.12
N VAL A 227 30.29 5.63 -20.70
CA VAL A 227 29.37 6.53 -19.99
C VAL A 227 28.47 7.10 -21.07
N ASP A 228 27.16 6.91 -20.93
CA ASP A 228 26.17 7.43 -21.87
C ASP A 228 26.43 8.92 -22.16
N HIS A 229 26.95 9.20 -23.36
CA HIS A 229 27.32 10.54 -23.80
C HIS A 229 26.09 11.41 -24.13
N HIS A 230 24.86 10.90 -23.93
CA HIS A 230 23.63 11.63 -24.23
C HIS A 230 23.34 12.80 -23.27
N LEU A 231 24.19 13.02 -22.25
CA LEU A 231 24.06 14.10 -21.25
C LEU A 231 24.75 15.42 -21.63
N ASP A 232 25.42 15.53 -22.78
CA ASP A 232 26.13 16.77 -23.17
C ASP A 232 25.21 17.98 -23.44
N LYS A 233 23.88 17.81 -23.49
CA LYS A 233 22.93 18.93 -23.60
C LYS A 233 22.58 19.62 -22.28
N TYR A 234 23.06 19.12 -21.14
CA TYR A 234 22.75 19.66 -19.81
C TYR A 234 23.98 20.15 -19.02
N ARG A 235 25.11 20.39 -19.70
CA ARG A 235 26.28 21.08 -19.12
C ARG A 235 26.40 22.52 -19.60
#